data_AF-A0A2N0Q9L5-F1
#
_entry.id   AF-A0A2N0Q9L5-F1
#
_cell.length_a   1.000
_cell.length_b   1.000
_cell.length_c   1.000
_cell.angle_alpha   90.00
_cell.angle_beta   90.00
_cell.angle_gamma   90.00
#
_symmetry.space_group_name_H-M   'P 1'
#
loop_
_entity.id
_entity.type
_entity.pdbx_description
1 polymer ?
#
loop_
_entity_poly.entity_id
_entity_poly.type
_entity_poly.pdbx_seq_one_letter_code
_entity_poly.pdbx_strand_id
1 'polypeptide(L)'
;MILSKSRVPQLLFSSCSVNNASFSRIIIRNIQNKQKSVPEPRGQFIDPKSFLEQCGRGCNELADKFRDCEHLFTASSYEMKSEMGIPAKQRKWILSWTEHYRNGIDPYIILIRSKKKKKK
;
A
#
# COMPACT_ATOMS: atom_id res chain seq x y z
N MET A 1 26.33 21.65 -48.45
CA MET A 1 25.41 21.36 -47.33
C MET A 1 26.24 20.82 -46.17
N ILE A 2 26.49 21.68 -45.18
CA ILE A 2 27.42 21.46 -44.08
C ILE A 2 26.64 20.84 -42.92
N LEU A 3 27.00 19.63 -42.50
CA LEU A 3 26.33 18.92 -41.40
C LEU A 3 27.10 19.16 -40.10
N SER A 4 26.65 20.15 -39.32
CA SER A 4 27.19 20.50 -38.01
C SER A 4 26.88 19.42 -36.97
N LYS A 5 27.88 18.62 -36.58
CA LYS A 5 27.82 17.83 -35.34
C LYS A 5 28.02 18.79 -34.15
N SER A 6 26.92 19.21 -33.52
CA SER A 6 26.98 19.92 -32.25
C SER A 6 27.44 18.98 -31.14
N ARG A 7 28.61 19.29 -30.60
CA ARG A 7 29.29 18.63 -29.49
C ARG A 7 28.65 19.11 -28.19
N VAL A 8 28.00 18.19 -27.46
CA VAL A 8 27.42 18.44 -26.14
C VAL A 8 28.52 18.93 -25.18
N PRO A 9 28.35 20.10 -24.52
CA PRO A 9 29.30 20.57 -23.52
C PRO A 9 29.17 19.72 -22.26
N GLN A 10 30.29 19.12 -21.86
CA GLN A 10 30.42 18.30 -20.67
C GLN A 10 30.55 19.26 -19.49
N LEU A 11 29.46 19.45 -18.76
CA LEU A 11 29.48 20.26 -17.55
C LEU A 11 30.33 19.55 -16.50
N LEU A 12 31.37 20.27 -16.08
CA LEU A 12 32.31 19.94 -15.02
C LEU A 12 31.52 19.67 -13.73
N PHE A 13 31.28 18.39 -13.42
CA PHE A 13 30.95 18.00 -12.06
C PHE A 13 32.20 18.18 -11.21
N SER A 14 32.21 19.27 -10.45
CA SER A 14 33.16 19.50 -9.36
C SER A 14 33.21 18.25 -8.49
N SER A 15 34.38 17.61 -8.46
CA SER A 15 34.63 16.40 -7.69
C SER A 15 34.64 16.76 -6.22
N CYS A 16 33.49 16.72 -5.57
CA CYS A 16 33.44 16.57 -4.12
C CYS A 16 33.92 15.15 -3.80
N SER A 17 35.14 15.07 -3.28
CA SER A 17 35.75 13.85 -2.75
C SER A 17 34.77 13.15 -1.80
N VAL A 18 34.16 12.08 -2.26
CA VAL A 18 33.36 11.19 -1.43
C VAL A 18 34.35 10.38 -0.61
N ASN A 19 34.47 10.77 0.66
CA ASN A 19 35.22 10.02 1.66
C ASN A 19 34.83 8.54 1.57
N ASN A 20 35.86 7.70 1.64
CA ASN A 20 35.85 6.25 1.51
C ASN A 20 34.95 5.62 2.60
N ALA A 21 33.63 5.63 2.39
CA ALA A 21 32.70 4.86 3.19
C ALA A 21 32.79 3.42 2.70
N SER A 22 33.33 2.54 3.53
CA SER A 22 33.21 1.08 3.36
C SER A 22 31.77 0.76 3.01
N PHE A 23 31.52 0.50 1.72
CA PHE A 23 30.23 0.04 1.22
C PHE A 23 29.99 -1.33 1.84
N SER A 24 29.34 -1.34 3.01
CA SER A 24 28.75 -2.55 3.57
C SER A 24 27.94 -3.21 2.46
N ARG A 25 28.21 -4.49 2.18
CA ARG A 25 27.57 -5.25 1.10
C ARG A 25 26.05 -5.13 1.27
N ILE A 26 25.39 -4.34 0.43
CA ILE A 26 23.92 -4.26 0.42
C ILE A 26 23.43 -5.59 -0.13
N ILE A 27 23.06 -6.52 0.75
CA ILE A 27 22.42 -7.77 0.35
C ILE A 27 20.98 -7.44 -0.04
N ILE A 28 20.73 -7.31 -1.35
CA ILE A 28 19.37 -7.19 -1.89
C ILE A 28 18.71 -8.57 -1.81
N ARG A 29 17.95 -8.80 -0.74
CA ARG A 29 17.12 -10.00 -0.59
C ARG A 29 15.90 -9.88 -1.49
N ASN A 30 15.82 -10.74 -2.51
CA ASN A 30 14.62 -10.87 -3.34
C ASN A 30 13.55 -11.63 -2.54
N ILE A 31 12.65 -10.90 -1.90
CA ILE A 31 11.49 -11.49 -1.22
C ILE A 31 10.43 -11.74 -2.29
N GLN A 32 10.35 -12.98 -2.76
CA GLN A 32 9.29 -13.40 -3.66
C GLN A 32 7.95 -13.26 -2.93
N ASN A 33 7.07 -12.39 -3.42
CA ASN A 33 5.74 -12.22 -2.84
C ASN A 33 4.89 -13.45 -3.21
N LYS A 34 4.83 -14.43 -2.32
CA LYS A 34 4.00 -15.63 -2.52
C LYS A 34 2.55 -15.19 -2.63
N GLN A 35 1.87 -15.62 -3.70
CA GLN A 35 0.45 -15.36 -3.88
C GLN A 35 -0.30 -15.90 -2.66
N LYS A 36 -1.03 -15.00 -1.99
CA LYS A 36 -1.74 -15.30 -0.75
C LYS A 36 -3.07 -15.95 -1.11
N SER A 37 -3.42 -17.05 -0.44
CA SER A 37 -4.72 -17.68 -0.65
C SER A 37 -5.85 -16.70 -0.28
N VAL A 38 -6.95 -16.81 -1.01
CA VAL A 38 -8.20 -16.17 -0.66
C VAL A 38 -8.83 -17.01 0.46
N PRO A 39 -9.07 -16.43 1.65
CA PRO A 39 -9.71 -17.15 2.75
C PRO A 39 -11.20 -17.41 2.42
N GLU A 40 -11.75 -18.50 2.94
CA GLU A 40 -13.17 -18.77 2.82
C GLU A 40 -14.01 -17.66 3.52
N PRO A 41 -15.16 -17.28 2.94
CA PRO A 41 -16.05 -16.31 3.56
C PRO A 41 -16.64 -16.88 4.85
N ARG A 42 -16.41 -16.19 5.97
CA ARG A 42 -16.88 -16.56 7.30
C ARG A 42 -18.17 -15.80 7.59
N GLY A 43 -19.30 -16.47 7.45
CA GLY A 43 -20.62 -15.93 7.81
C GLY A 43 -21.00 -14.69 6.97
N GLN A 44 -21.06 -13.53 7.62
CA GLN A 44 -21.58 -12.27 7.04
C GLN A 44 -20.65 -11.60 6.02
N PHE A 45 -19.40 -12.04 5.88
CA PHE A 45 -18.39 -11.39 5.03
C PHE A 45 -18.38 -11.90 3.58
N ILE A 46 -19.55 -12.05 2.99
CA ILE A 46 -19.71 -12.50 1.60
C ILE A 46 -19.43 -11.33 0.64
N ASP A 47 -19.87 -10.14 1.02
CA ASP A 47 -19.75 -8.94 0.20
C ASP A 47 -18.58 -8.04 0.64
N PRO A 48 -17.85 -7.42 -0.31
CA PRO A 48 -16.76 -6.50 0.01
C PRO A 48 -17.25 -5.30 0.84
N LYS A 49 -18.50 -4.87 0.62
CA LYS A 49 -19.15 -3.80 1.37
C LYS A 49 -19.28 -4.13 2.86
N SER A 50 -19.77 -5.33 3.18
CA SER A 50 -19.94 -5.80 4.56
C SER A 50 -18.62 -5.83 5.33
N PHE A 51 -17.54 -6.28 4.65
CA PHE A 51 -16.20 -6.33 5.21
C PHE A 51 -15.65 -4.93 5.49
N LEU A 52 -15.74 -4.03 4.50
CA LEU A 52 -15.22 -2.66 4.61
C LEU A 52 -15.99 -1.79 5.62
N GLU A 53 -17.28 -2.06 5.79
CA GLU A 53 -18.10 -1.43 6.82
C GLU A 53 -17.60 -1.80 8.22
N GLN A 54 -17.31 -3.08 8.48
CA GLN A 54 -16.75 -3.54 9.76
C GLN A 54 -15.31 -3.06 10.00
N CYS A 55 -14.49 -2.91 8.95
CA CYS A 55 -13.16 -2.31 9.08
C CYS A 55 -13.18 -0.85 9.57
N GLY A 56 -14.26 -0.11 9.29
CA GLY A 56 -14.44 1.29 9.66
C GLY A 56 -13.45 2.25 8.97
N ARG A 57 -13.16 3.40 9.62
CA ARG A 57 -12.20 4.43 9.15
C ARG A 57 -12.49 4.99 7.75
N GLY A 58 -13.77 5.09 7.38
CA GLY A 58 -14.21 5.58 6.08
C GLY A 58 -13.93 4.62 4.93
N CYS A 59 -13.66 3.34 5.20
CA CYS A 59 -13.45 2.35 4.15
C CYS A 59 -14.76 1.92 3.46
N ASN A 60 -15.93 2.18 4.06
CA ASN A 60 -17.24 1.87 3.48
C ASN A 60 -17.45 2.56 2.11
N GLU A 61 -17.00 3.82 1.98
CA GLU A 61 -17.08 4.59 0.72
C GLU A 61 -16.24 4.01 -0.43
N LEU A 62 -15.35 3.06 -0.14
CA LEU A 62 -14.51 2.43 -1.14
C LEU A 62 -15.10 1.13 -1.67
N ALA A 63 -16.23 0.65 -1.13
CA ALA A 63 -16.85 -0.60 -1.52
C ALA A 63 -17.13 -0.67 -3.03
N ASP A 64 -17.58 0.44 -3.62
CA ASP A 64 -17.92 0.54 -5.04
C ASP A 64 -16.72 0.34 -5.98
N LYS A 65 -15.49 0.39 -5.46
CA LYS A 65 -14.26 0.21 -6.24
C LYS A 65 -13.84 -1.25 -6.36
N PHE A 66 -14.39 -2.13 -5.52
CA PHE A 66 -14.09 -3.56 -5.53
C PHE A 66 -15.25 -4.31 -6.19
N ARG A 67 -14.92 -5.25 -7.08
CA ARG A 67 -15.93 -6.08 -7.76
C ARG A 67 -16.48 -7.14 -6.81
N ASP A 68 -15.56 -7.93 -6.26
CA ASP A 68 -15.88 -9.10 -5.43
C ASP A 68 -15.01 -9.13 -4.18
N CYS A 69 -15.42 -9.93 -3.19
CA CYS A 69 -14.59 -10.22 -2.01
C CYS A 69 -13.24 -10.84 -2.40
N GLU A 70 -13.21 -11.75 -3.39
CA GLU A 70 -11.97 -12.36 -3.87
C GLU A 70 -10.98 -11.32 -4.42
N HIS A 71 -11.51 -10.33 -5.15
CA HIS A 71 -10.74 -9.22 -5.68
C HIS A 71 -10.17 -8.36 -4.54
N LEU A 72 -10.95 -8.11 -3.48
CA LEU A 72 -10.47 -7.39 -2.29
C LEU A 72 -9.28 -8.08 -1.62
N PHE A 73 -9.31 -9.41 -1.48
CA PHE A 73 -8.24 -10.18 -0.84
C PHE A 73 -6.99 -10.35 -1.71
N THR A 74 -7.15 -10.26 -3.03
CA THR A 74 -6.06 -10.45 -4.01
C THR A 74 -5.40 -9.13 -4.38
N ALA A 75 -6.13 -8.01 -4.34
CA ALA A 75 -5.66 -6.71 -4.78
C ALA A 75 -4.37 -6.29 -4.07
N SER A 76 -3.40 -5.88 -4.88
CA SER A 76 -2.11 -5.37 -4.43
C SER A 76 -2.19 -3.89 -4.03
N SER A 77 -1.24 -3.46 -3.20
CA SER A 77 -1.15 -2.05 -2.81
C SER A 77 -0.87 -1.11 -4.00
N TYR A 78 -0.37 -1.65 -5.12
CA TYR A 78 -0.12 -0.92 -6.35
C TYR A 78 -1.40 -0.73 -7.15
N GLU A 79 -2.17 -1.80 -7.38
CA GLU A 79 -3.46 -1.74 -8.09
C GLU A 79 -4.45 -0.81 -7.37
N MET A 80 -4.55 -0.92 -6.05
CA MET A 80 -5.38 -0.01 -5.24
C MET A 80 -4.95 1.47 -5.38
N LYS A 81 -3.69 1.75 -5.73
CA LYS A 81 -3.21 3.12 -6.01
C LYS A 81 -3.59 3.54 -7.42
N SER A 82 -3.17 2.75 -8.39
CA SER A 82 -3.09 3.15 -9.79
C SER A 82 -4.46 3.06 -10.47
N GLU A 83 -5.23 2.02 -10.16
CA GLU A 83 -6.52 1.76 -10.81
C GLU A 83 -7.68 2.36 -10.01
N MET A 84 -7.65 2.19 -8.68
CA MET A 84 -8.76 2.58 -7.82
C MET A 84 -8.59 3.98 -7.19
N GLY A 85 -7.38 4.56 -7.22
CA GLY A 85 -7.11 5.87 -6.60
C GLY A 85 -7.34 5.90 -5.08
N ILE A 86 -7.16 4.77 -4.37
CA ILE A 86 -7.40 4.70 -2.93
C ILE A 86 -6.24 5.38 -2.18
N PRO A 87 -6.52 6.28 -1.22
CA PRO A 87 -5.48 6.97 -0.45
C PRO A 87 -4.68 5.99 0.42
N ALA A 88 -3.42 6.33 0.67
CA ALA A 88 -2.47 5.42 1.32
C ALA A 88 -2.92 4.94 2.72
N LYS A 89 -3.63 5.79 3.49
CA LYS A 89 -4.12 5.44 4.83
C LYS A 89 -5.16 4.31 4.78
N GLN A 90 -6.17 4.44 3.93
CA GLN A 90 -7.22 3.43 3.77
C GLN A 90 -6.63 2.14 3.18
N ARG A 91 -5.73 2.26 2.21
CA ARG A 91 -5.06 1.11 1.61
C ARG A 91 -4.29 0.25 2.61
N LYS A 92 -3.42 0.88 3.41
CA LYS A 92 -2.69 0.20 4.48
C LYS A 92 -3.63 -0.46 5.48
N TRP A 93 -4.75 0.20 5.77
CA TRP A 93 -5.74 -0.30 6.71
C TRP A 93 -6.46 -1.55 6.19
N ILE A 94 -6.94 -1.51 4.95
CA ILE A 94 -7.58 -2.64 4.29
C ILE A 94 -6.62 -3.82 4.24
N LEU A 95 -5.38 -3.61 3.76
CA LEU A 95 -4.39 -4.69 3.67
C LEU A 95 -4.06 -5.31 5.03
N SER A 96 -3.96 -4.49 6.09
CA SER A 96 -3.78 -5.01 7.46
C SER A 96 -4.95 -5.90 7.87
N TRP A 97 -6.19 -5.47 7.63
CA TRP A 97 -7.37 -6.26 7.96
C TRP A 97 -7.50 -7.54 7.14
N THR A 98 -7.17 -7.52 5.86
CA THR A 98 -7.15 -8.75 5.05
C THR A 98 -6.16 -9.78 5.61
N GLU A 99 -5.03 -9.33 6.16
CA GLU A 99 -4.06 -10.20 6.81
C GLU A 99 -4.58 -10.73 8.16
N HIS A 100 -5.19 -9.86 8.98
CA HIS A 100 -5.84 -10.28 10.22
C HIS A 100 -6.94 -11.31 9.97
N TYR A 101 -7.73 -11.12 8.92
CA TYR A 101 -8.78 -12.04 8.53
C TYR A 101 -8.23 -13.39 8.09
N ARG A 102 -7.12 -13.41 7.33
CA ARG A 102 -6.38 -14.65 7.01
C ARG A 102 -5.86 -15.38 8.25
N ASN A 103 -5.49 -14.63 9.28
CA ASN A 103 -5.06 -15.16 10.58
C ASN A 103 -6.21 -15.57 11.51
N GLY A 104 -7.46 -15.54 11.04
CA GLY A 104 -8.63 -15.94 11.83
C GLY A 104 -9.19 -14.85 12.76
N ILE A 105 -8.76 -13.60 12.61
CA ILE A 105 -9.28 -12.46 13.37
C ILE A 105 -10.28 -11.70 12.51
N ASP A 106 -11.53 -11.64 12.96
CA ASP A 106 -12.58 -10.94 12.23
C ASP A 106 -12.49 -9.41 12.39
N PRO A 107 -12.88 -8.64 11.35
CA PRO A 107 -12.84 -7.18 11.39
C PRO A 107 -13.84 -6.62 12.40
N TYR A 108 -13.40 -5.61 13.14
CA TYR A 108 -14.24 -4.85 14.06
C TYR A 108 -13.81 -3.38 14.10
N ILE A 109 -14.71 -2.51 14.53
CA ILE A 109 -14.46 -1.07 14.56
C ILE A 109 -13.52 -0.73 15.74
N ILE A 110 -12.24 -0.48 15.41
CA ILE A 110 -11.26 0.00 16.40
C ILE A 110 -11.48 1.50 16.64
N LEU A 111 -12.10 1.82 17.78
CA LEU A 111 -12.33 3.18 18.25
C LEU A 111 -11.00 3.92 18.44
N ILE A 112 -10.85 5.06 17.76
CA ILE A 112 -9.68 5.92 17.93
C ILE A 112 -9.89 6.70 19.23
N ARG A 113 -8.96 6.56 20.18
CA ARG A 113 -8.95 7.38 21.38
C ARG A 113 -8.84 8.86 21.00
N SER A 114 -9.92 9.63 21.16
CA SER A 114 -9.89 11.08 20.96
C SER A 114 -9.10 11.74 22.10
N LYS A 115 -8.31 12.78 21.78
CA LYS A 115 -7.64 13.56 22.83
C LYS A 115 -8.70 14.36 23.60
N LYS A 116 -8.74 14.21 24.93
CA LYS A 116 -9.59 15.04 25.79
C LYS A 116 -9.17 16.50 25.63
N LYS A 117 -10.12 17.39 25.31
CA LYS A 117 -9.85 18.84 25.31
C LYS A 117 -9.52 19.27 26.74
N LYS A 118 -8.38 19.95 26.95
CA LYS A 118 -8.10 20.59 28.23
C LYS A 118 -9.14 21.69 28.41
N LYS A 119 -9.92 21.65 29.50
CA LYS A 119 -10.76 22.79 29.90
C LYS A 119 -9.82 23.97 30.16
N LYS A 120 -10.12 25.11 29.54
CA LYS A 120 -9.45 26.39 29.78
C LYS A 120 -9.97 26.97 31.08
#